data_AF-A0A8H4VI84-F1
#
_entry.id   AF-A0A8H4VI84-F1
#
_cell.length_a   1.000
_cell.length_b   1.000
_cell.length_c   1.000
_cell.angle_alpha   90.00
_cell.angle_beta   90.00
_cell.angle_gamma   90.00
#
_symmetry.space_group_name_H-M   'P 1'
#
loop_
_entity.id
_entity.type
_entity.pdbx_description
1 polymer ?
#
loop_
_entity_poly.entity_id
_entity_poly.type
_entity_poly.pdbx_seq_one_letter_code
_entity_poly.pdbx_strand_id
1 'polypeptide(L)'
;MDLLGDSVTVVDSTIGFRYFDVRDLLGFVDGTANPIGNAVQDSVLVAASDIQTDADAAAINVNVGGSYIVVQKYLHDLPSWRSLSTEEQESIIGRTKLDNIELPDYPPSHQQSHKSLNTIVDEKSGEEYDILRDNMPFGSPAEGQFGTYFIGYSRRLWVVEKMLERMFRGEPEGKHDRILDYSRAVTGTTFFAPARGLLEGLGDRDD
;
A
#
# COMPACT_ATOMS: atom_id res chain seq x y z
N MET A 1 18.09 18.10 3.26
CA MET A 1 18.06 18.49 4.69
C MET A 1 18.48 19.93 4.90
N ASP A 2 19.40 20.46 4.09
CA ASP A 2 19.94 21.82 4.21
C ASP A 2 18.87 22.93 4.24
N LEU A 3 17.77 22.79 3.50
CA LEU A 3 16.65 23.75 3.52
C LEU A 3 15.74 23.64 4.77
N LEU A 4 15.72 22.49 5.43
CA LEU A 4 14.87 22.24 6.61
C LEU A 4 15.63 22.47 7.93
N GLY A 5 16.96 22.41 7.90
CA GLY A 5 17.83 22.67 9.05
C GLY A 5 17.42 21.89 10.30
N ASP A 6 17.48 22.56 11.45
CA ASP A 6 17.16 21.99 12.77
C ASP A 6 15.66 21.96 13.07
N SER A 7 14.80 22.40 12.13
CA SER A 7 13.34 22.38 12.31
C SER A 7 12.75 20.97 12.20
N VAL A 8 13.52 19.99 11.72
CA VAL A 8 13.08 18.61 11.53
C VAL A 8 14.13 17.62 12.03
N THR A 9 13.70 16.40 12.33
CA THR A 9 14.59 15.27 12.62
C THR A 9 14.23 14.10 11.71
N VAL A 10 15.23 13.46 11.11
CA VAL A 10 15.01 12.27 10.29
C VAL A 10 14.69 11.09 11.22
N VAL A 11 13.51 10.49 11.05
CA VAL A 11 13.05 9.35 11.86
C VAL A 11 13.13 8.01 11.11
N ASP A 12 13.10 8.03 9.78
CA ASP A 12 13.43 6.89 8.92
C ASP A 12 14.11 7.40 7.63
N SER A 13 15.09 6.64 7.15
CA SER A 13 15.71 6.85 5.84
C SER A 13 15.98 5.47 5.25
N THR A 14 15.35 5.19 4.11
CA THR A 14 15.43 3.89 3.45
C THR A 14 15.76 4.10 1.98
N ILE A 15 16.87 3.50 1.52
CA ILE A 15 17.25 3.53 0.10
C ILE A 15 16.69 2.27 -0.55
N GLY A 16 15.64 2.46 -1.35
CA GLY A 16 15.05 1.40 -2.15
C GLY A 16 15.85 1.14 -3.44
N PHE A 17 15.73 -0.06 -3.99
CA PHE A 17 16.25 -0.41 -5.31
C PHE A 17 15.21 -1.25 -6.07
N ARG A 18 15.20 -1.11 -7.40
CA ARG A 18 14.37 -1.98 -8.25
C ARG A 18 15.16 -3.25 -8.60
N TYR A 19 14.54 -4.40 -8.37
CA TYR A 19 15.06 -5.68 -8.83
C TYR A 19 14.64 -5.93 -10.29
N PHE A 20 15.50 -6.60 -11.06
CA PHE A 20 15.50 -6.66 -12.53
C PHE A 20 14.14 -6.62 -13.23
N ASP A 21 13.22 -7.51 -12.87
CA ASP A 21 11.91 -7.71 -13.47
C ASP A 21 10.74 -7.22 -12.59
N VAL A 22 11.01 -6.19 -11.77
CA VAL A 22 10.03 -5.57 -10.85
C VAL A 22 9.55 -6.53 -9.75
N ARG A 23 10.38 -7.52 -9.41
CA ARG A 23 10.13 -8.43 -8.29
C ARG A 23 10.50 -7.81 -6.95
N ASP A 24 9.75 -8.20 -5.93
CA ASP A 24 10.14 -7.99 -4.55
C ASP A 24 11.19 -9.01 -4.07
N LEU A 25 11.62 -8.91 -2.81
CA LEU A 25 12.59 -9.84 -2.23
C LEU A 25 12.01 -11.23 -1.90
N LEU A 26 10.68 -11.38 -1.92
CA LEU A 26 9.99 -12.66 -1.81
C LEU A 26 10.00 -13.40 -3.16
N GLY A 27 10.30 -12.68 -4.24
CA GLY A 27 10.51 -13.18 -5.59
C GLY A 27 9.24 -13.15 -6.43
N PHE A 28 8.23 -12.37 -6.06
CA PHE A 28 7.00 -12.17 -6.83
C PHE A 28 7.01 -10.80 -7.50
N VAL A 29 6.37 -10.69 -8.66
CA VAL A 29 6.25 -9.41 -9.36
C VAL A 29 5.33 -8.50 -8.54
N ASP A 30 5.80 -7.30 -8.20
CA ASP A 30 5.04 -6.34 -7.41
C ASP A 30 4.50 -5.21 -8.30
N GLY A 31 3.26 -4.78 -8.06
CA GLY A 31 2.59 -3.73 -8.83
C GLY A 31 1.82 -4.18 -10.08
N THR A 32 1.59 -5.49 -10.26
CA THR A 32 0.89 -6.04 -11.45
C THR A 32 -0.56 -5.55 -11.57
N ALA A 33 -1.26 -5.46 -10.44
CA ALA A 33 -2.65 -5.02 -10.37
C ALA A 33 -2.76 -3.51 -10.04
N ASN A 34 -1.71 -2.72 -10.26
CA ASN A 34 -1.84 -1.28 -10.12
C ASN A 34 -2.79 -0.73 -11.20
N PRO A 35 -3.57 0.32 -10.90
CA PRO A 35 -4.36 1.01 -11.91
C PRO A 35 -3.44 1.58 -13.00
N ILE A 36 -3.93 1.65 -14.23
CA ILE A 36 -3.19 2.17 -15.39
C ILE A 36 -3.99 3.23 -16.14
N GLY A 37 -3.28 4.12 -16.85
CA GLY A 37 -3.91 5.18 -17.64
C GLY A 37 -4.79 6.08 -16.77
N ASN A 38 -6.02 6.31 -17.21
CA ASN A 38 -6.94 7.22 -16.52
C ASN A 38 -7.37 6.69 -15.13
N ALA A 39 -7.41 5.37 -14.95
CA ALA A 39 -7.79 4.77 -13.67
C ALA A 39 -6.85 5.19 -12.53
N VAL A 40 -5.59 5.52 -12.83
CA VAL A 40 -4.63 6.00 -11.81
C VAL A 40 -5.18 7.24 -11.10
N GLN A 41 -5.69 8.22 -11.86
CA GLN A 41 -6.21 9.45 -11.26
C GLN A 41 -7.47 9.17 -10.45
N ASP A 42 -8.36 8.32 -10.98
CA ASP A 42 -9.62 7.96 -10.31
C ASP A 42 -9.39 7.24 -8.97
N SER A 43 -8.33 6.42 -8.88
CA SER A 43 -7.96 5.67 -7.67
C SER A 43 -7.14 6.48 -6.66
N VAL A 44 -6.45 7.55 -7.09
CA VAL A 44 -5.42 8.23 -6.28
C VAL A 44 -5.80 9.65 -5.87
N LEU A 45 -6.55 10.38 -6.70
CA LEU A 45 -6.84 11.80 -6.47
C LEU A 45 -8.22 12.01 -5.85
N VAL A 46 -8.27 12.69 -4.70
CA VAL A 46 -9.53 13.16 -4.09
C VAL A 46 -10.31 13.96 -5.11
N ALA A 47 -11.56 13.59 -5.39
CA ALA A 47 -12.41 14.34 -6.32
C ALA A 47 -13.49 15.12 -5.58
N ALA A 48 -14.03 16.14 -6.25
CA ALA A 48 -15.10 16.96 -5.70
C ALA A 48 -16.36 16.14 -5.34
N SER A 49 -16.59 14.99 -5.99
CA SER A 49 -17.71 14.09 -5.68
C SER A 49 -17.56 13.34 -4.35
N ASP A 50 -16.38 13.35 -3.72
CA ASP A 50 -16.19 12.79 -2.38
C ASP A 50 -16.65 13.75 -1.25
N ILE A 51 -17.10 14.97 -1.60
CA ILE A 51 -17.69 15.93 -0.65
C ILE A 51 -19.09 15.44 -0.29
N GLN A 52 -19.25 14.89 0.93
CA GLN A 52 -20.54 14.29 1.35
C GLN A 52 -21.50 15.28 2.03
N THR A 53 -21.02 16.37 2.63
CA THR A 53 -21.89 17.35 3.32
C THR A 53 -21.40 18.81 3.16
N ASP A 54 -22.33 19.77 3.32
CA ASP A 54 -22.02 21.21 3.31
C ASP A 54 -21.09 21.65 4.46
N ALA A 55 -21.05 20.89 5.57
CA ALA A 55 -20.12 21.14 6.68
C ALA A 55 -18.69 20.67 6.34
N ASP A 56 -18.56 19.64 5.50
CA ASP A 56 -17.28 19.13 4.99
C ASP A 56 -16.81 19.88 3.73
N ALA A 57 -17.67 20.70 3.12
CA ALA A 57 -17.40 21.38 1.86
C ALA A 57 -16.21 22.35 1.93
N ALA A 58 -15.97 23.02 3.05
CA ALA A 58 -14.80 23.89 3.19
C ALA A 58 -13.49 23.11 3.35
N ALA A 59 -13.51 21.97 4.06
CA ALA A 59 -12.31 21.17 4.35
C ALA A 59 -11.95 20.18 3.22
N ILE A 60 -12.94 19.57 2.56
CA ILE A 60 -12.70 18.62 1.46
C ILE A 60 -12.41 19.35 0.15
N ASN A 61 -12.98 20.54 -0.10
CA ASN A 61 -12.69 21.30 -1.32
C ASN A 61 -11.22 21.74 -1.40
N VAL A 62 -10.58 21.97 -0.26
CA VAL A 62 -9.14 22.19 -0.14
C VAL A 62 -8.32 20.93 -0.47
N ASN A 63 -8.89 19.75 -0.24
CA ASN A 63 -8.22 18.46 -0.46
C ASN A 63 -8.37 17.91 -1.89
N VAL A 64 -9.26 18.47 -2.72
CA VAL A 64 -9.49 18.03 -4.10
C VAL A 64 -8.17 18.11 -4.89
N GLY A 65 -7.84 17.02 -5.59
CA GLY A 65 -6.58 16.87 -6.32
C GLY A 65 -5.38 16.49 -5.43
N GLY A 66 -5.58 16.34 -4.12
CA GLY A 66 -4.61 15.71 -3.21
C GLY A 66 -4.79 14.19 -3.15
N SER A 67 -3.95 13.53 -2.35
CA SER A 67 -3.95 12.08 -2.17
C SER A 67 -3.57 11.67 -0.75
N TYR A 68 -4.15 10.59 -0.25
CA TYR A 68 -3.70 9.94 0.98
C TYR A 68 -2.54 8.99 0.66
N ILE A 69 -1.48 9.05 1.46
CA ILE A 69 -0.29 8.22 1.33
C ILE A 69 -0.13 7.42 2.61
N VAL A 70 -0.07 6.11 2.50
CA VAL A 70 0.25 5.21 3.62
C VAL A 70 1.59 4.56 3.35
N VAL A 71 2.50 4.62 4.34
CA VAL A 71 3.80 3.96 4.26
C VAL A 71 3.99 2.98 5.40
N GLN A 72 4.63 1.85 5.09
CA GLN A 72 5.02 0.84 6.07
C GLN A 72 6.34 0.20 5.65
N LYS A 73 7.30 0.15 6.56
CA LYS A 73 8.56 -0.57 6.36
C LYS A 73 8.41 -1.99 6.86
N TYR A 74 8.51 -2.97 5.97
CA TYR A 74 8.45 -4.39 6.31
C TYR A 74 9.84 -5.01 6.29
N LEU A 75 10.18 -5.77 7.33
CA LEU A 75 11.37 -6.63 7.36
C LEU A 75 10.96 -8.09 7.18
N HIS A 76 11.69 -8.80 6.31
CA HIS A 76 11.33 -10.15 5.89
C HIS A 76 12.16 -11.22 6.58
N ASP A 77 11.53 -12.30 7.03
CA ASP A 77 12.18 -13.55 7.39
C ASP A 77 12.38 -14.41 6.12
N LEU A 78 13.39 -14.03 5.33
CA LEU A 78 13.72 -14.71 4.08
C LEU A 78 14.11 -16.18 4.27
N PRO A 79 14.85 -16.60 5.32
CA PRO A 79 15.09 -18.01 5.59
C PRO A 79 13.81 -18.83 5.73
N SER A 80 12.86 -18.38 6.54
CA SER A 80 11.57 -19.08 6.72
C SER A 80 10.75 -19.06 5.43
N TRP A 81 10.69 -17.93 4.72
CA TRP A 81 10.00 -17.84 3.44
C TRP A 81 10.55 -18.83 2.40
N ARG A 82 11.87 -18.93 2.28
CA ARG A 82 12.55 -19.82 1.33
C ARG A 82 12.44 -21.31 1.69
N SER A 83 12.01 -21.64 2.91
CA SER A 83 11.79 -23.02 3.33
C SER A 83 10.47 -23.60 2.81
N LEU A 84 9.53 -22.73 2.43
CA LEU A 84 8.27 -23.11 1.81
C LEU A 84 8.47 -23.63 0.39
N SER A 85 7.57 -24.52 -0.06
CA SER A 85 7.47 -24.85 -1.47
C SER A 85 6.99 -23.65 -2.28
N THR A 86 7.23 -23.69 -3.59
CA THR A 86 6.72 -22.64 -4.50
C THR A 86 5.20 -22.55 -4.42
N GLU A 87 4.50 -23.67 -4.39
CA GLU A 87 3.04 -23.74 -4.33
C GLU A 87 2.48 -23.15 -3.03
N GLU A 88 3.17 -23.36 -1.90
CA GLU A 88 2.83 -22.72 -0.63
C GLU A 88 2.98 -21.20 -0.73
N GLN A 89 4.10 -20.70 -1.27
CA GLN A 89 4.31 -19.27 -1.50
C GLN A 89 3.24 -18.68 -2.43
N GLU A 90 2.93 -19.37 -3.53
CA GLU A 90 1.91 -18.95 -4.49
C GLU A 90 0.52 -18.92 -3.86
N SER A 91 0.18 -19.87 -2.99
CA SER A 91 -1.10 -19.85 -2.24
C SER A 91 -1.19 -18.69 -1.26
N ILE A 92 -0.07 -18.28 -0.67
CA ILE A 92 0.01 -17.13 0.25
C ILE A 92 -0.16 -15.83 -0.53
N ILE A 93 0.51 -15.68 -1.67
CA ILE A 93 0.46 -14.45 -2.48
C ILE A 93 -0.83 -14.35 -3.29
N GLY A 94 -1.33 -15.47 -3.81
CA GLY A 94 -2.49 -15.53 -4.71
C GLY A 94 -2.14 -15.41 -6.19
N ARG A 95 -0.87 -15.61 -6.57
CA ARG A 95 -0.38 -15.58 -7.96
C ARG A 95 0.71 -16.62 -8.15
N THR A 96 0.92 -17.10 -9.38
CA THR A 96 2.07 -17.95 -9.70
C THR A 96 3.37 -17.16 -9.66
N LYS A 97 4.44 -17.78 -9.17
CA LYS A 97 5.69 -17.08 -8.91
C LYS A 97 6.39 -16.68 -10.20
N LEU A 98 6.58 -17.62 -11.12
CA LEU A 98 7.33 -17.34 -12.36
C LEU A 98 6.53 -16.46 -13.32
N ASP A 99 5.34 -16.93 -13.70
CA ASP A 99 4.52 -16.33 -14.76
C ASP A 99 3.60 -15.21 -14.27
N ASN A 100 3.52 -15.00 -12.95
CA ASN A 100 2.71 -13.94 -12.35
C ASN A 100 1.23 -14.02 -12.74
N ILE A 101 0.71 -15.25 -12.89
CA ILE A 101 -0.68 -15.52 -13.24
C ILE A 101 -1.52 -15.54 -11.97
N GLU A 102 -2.67 -14.86 -11.99
CA GLU A 102 -3.56 -14.83 -10.83
C GLU A 102 -4.18 -16.20 -10.53
N LEU A 103 -4.23 -16.55 -9.25
CA LEU A 103 -4.91 -17.75 -8.79
C LEU A 103 -6.39 -17.47 -8.47
N PRO A 104 -7.28 -18.45 -8.65
CA PRO A 104 -8.67 -18.35 -8.20
C PRO A 104 -8.75 -18.12 -6.69
N ASP A 105 -9.71 -17.31 -6.26
CA ASP A 105 -9.96 -17.08 -4.84
C ASP A 105 -10.53 -18.33 -4.16
N TYR A 106 -10.18 -18.49 -2.88
CA TYR A 106 -10.75 -19.54 -2.05
C TYR A 106 -12.18 -19.16 -1.61
N PRO A 107 -13.04 -20.13 -1.26
CA PRO A 107 -14.35 -19.82 -0.71
C PRO A 107 -14.24 -18.88 0.49
N PRO A 108 -15.16 -17.92 0.70
CA PRO A 108 -15.00 -16.88 1.73
C PRO A 108 -14.74 -17.38 3.16
N SER A 109 -15.17 -18.59 3.50
CA SER A 109 -14.91 -19.20 4.81
C SER A 109 -13.48 -19.75 4.99
N HIS A 110 -12.63 -19.74 3.96
CA HIS A 110 -11.28 -20.32 3.95
C HIS A 110 -10.19 -19.27 4.19
N GLN A 111 -8.93 -19.74 4.31
CA GLN A 111 -7.78 -18.85 4.32
C GLN A 111 -7.67 -18.15 2.97
N GLN A 112 -7.65 -16.83 2.99
CA GLN A 112 -7.51 -16.01 1.80
C GLN A 112 -6.04 -15.69 1.53
N SER A 113 -5.72 -15.44 0.26
CA SER A 113 -4.38 -15.00 -0.17
C SER A 113 -4.18 -13.50 0.07
N HIS A 114 -2.94 -13.03 0.02
CA HIS A 114 -2.60 -11.60 0.04
C HIS A 114 -3.39 -10.83 -1.02
N LYS A 115 -3.45 -11.35 -2.25
CA LYS A 115 -4.26 -10.77 -3.34
C LYS A 115 -5.73 -10.64 -2.93
N SER A 116 -6.35 -11.73 -2.49
CA SER A 116 -7.79 -11.77 -2.17
C SER A 116 -8.16 -10.83 -1.01
N LEU A 117 -7.31 -10.75 0.04
CA LEU A 117 -7.53 -9.84 1.18
C LEU A 117 -7.37 -8.37 0.81
N ASN A 118 -6.56 -8.07 -0.22
CA ASN A 118 -6.36 -6.71 -0.72
C ASN A 118 -7.32 -6.33 -1.86
N THR A 119 -8.19 -7.22 -2.33
CA THR A 119 -9.24 -6.87 -3.30
C THR A 119 -10.45 -6.28 -2.58
N ILE A 120 -10.67 -4.97 -2.70
CA ILE A 120 -11.77 -4.26 -2.04
C ILE A 120 -12.89 -4.01 -3.04
N VAL A 121 -14.06 -4.63 -2.82
CA VAL A 121 -15.23 -4.48 -3.69
C VAL A 121 -16.42 -3.99 -2.87
N ASP A 122 -17.14 -2.99 -3.40
CA ASP A 122 -18.42 -2.56 -2.84
C ASP A 122 -19.49 -3.64 -3.06
N GLU A 123 -20.11 -4.11 -1.99
CA GLU A 123 -21.09 -5.21 -2.05
C GLU A 123 -22.36 -4.86 -2.84
N LYS A 124 -22.70 -3.57 -2.96
CA LYS A 124 -23.96 -3.13 -3.59
C LYS A 124 -23.80 -2.85 -5.07
N SER A 125 -22.74 -2.16 -5.45
CA SER A 125 -22.46 -1.72 -6.82
C SER A 125 -21.55 -2.69 -7.57
N GLY A 126 -20.75 -3.49 -6.86
CA GLY A 126 -19.71 -4.33 -7.44
C GLY A 126 -18.48 -3.55 -7.91
N GLU A 127 -18.38 -2.26 -7.57
CA GLU A 127 -17.21 -1.44 -7.87
C GLU A 127 -15.99 -1.91 -7.07
N GLU A 128 -14.86 -2.13 -7.74
CA GLU A 128 -13.58 -2.40 -7.09
C GLU A 128 -12.85 -1.09 -6.80
N TYR A 129 -12.29 -0.97 -5.60
CA TYR A 129 -11.53 0.19 -5.17
C TYR A 129 -10.04 -0.12 -5.15
N ASP A 130 -9.34 0.48 -6.11
CA ASP A 130 -7.90 0.35 -6.25
C ASP A 130 -7.13 1.35 -5.39
N ILE A 131 -5.86 1.02 -5.16
CA ILE A 131 -4.82 1.93 -4.71
C ILE A 131 -3.64 1.85 -5.68
N LEU A 132 -2.84 2.90 -5.76
CA LEU A 132 -1.58 2.85 -6.51
C LEU A 132 -0.44 2.53 -5.55
N ARG A 133 0.31 1.46 -5.81
CA ARG A 133 1.47 1.06 -4.99
C ARG A 133 2.77 1.28 -5.74
N ASP A 134 3.82 1.67 -5.03
CA ASP A 134 5.18 1.75 -5.57
C ASP A 134 6.17 1.13 -4.58
N ASN A 135 5.90 -0.12 -4.21
CA ASN A 135 6.70 -0.88 -3.27
C ASN A 135 8.15 -0.97 -3.76
N MET A 136 9.09 -0.73 -2.85
CA MET A 136 10.52 -0.79 -3.14
C MET A 136 11.22 -1.81 -2.24
N PRO A 137 11.92 -2.81 -2.81
CA PRO A 137 12.92 -3.58 -2.09
C PRO A 137 13.96 -2.69 -1.43
N PHE A 138 14.35 -3.03 -0.21
CA PHE A 138 15.52 -2.44 0.44
C PHE A 138 16.29 -3.52 1.21
N GLY A 139 17.56 -3.24 1.50
CA GLY A 139 18.33 -4.14 2.34
C GLY A 139 19.63 -3.53 2.85
N SER A 140 20.05 -4.00 4.02
CA SER A 140 21.35 -3.79 4.60
C SER A 140 22.00 -5.16 4.83
N PRO A 141 22.80 -5.66 3.87
CA PRO A 141 23.46 -6.96 4.01
C PRO A 141 24.34 -7.08 5.26
N ALA A 142 24.95 -5.97 5.68
CA ALA A 142 25.77 -5.91 6.90
C ALA A 142 24.98 -6.17 8.18
N GLU A 143 23.69 -5.81 8.18
CA GLU A 143 22.78 -6.00 9.32
C GLU A 143 21.86 -7.21 9.14
N GLY A 144 21.98 -7.94 8.01
CA GLY A 144 21.08 -9.03 7.66
C GLY A 144 19.62 -8.60 7.45
N GLN A 145 19.37 -7.31 7.19
CA GLN A 145 18.03 -6.77 7.01
C GLN A 145 17.66 -6.72 5.54
N PHE A 146 16.53 -7.32 5.20
CA PHE A 146 15.97 -7.35 3.86
C PHE A 146 14.47 -7.11 3.98
N GLY A 147 13.92 -6.25 3.13
CA GLY A 147 12.55 -5.82 3.31
C GLY A 147 11.91 -5.21 2.09
N THR A 148 10.63 -4.90 2.26
CA THR A 148 9.84 -4.11 1.31
C THR A 148 9.42 -2.83 2.01
N TYR A 149 9.69 -1.69 1.38
CA TYR A 149 9.11 -0.43 1.79
C TYR A 149 7.80 -0.27 1.03
N PHE A 150 6.69 -0.49 1.73
CA PHE A 150 5.35 -0.29 1.18
C PHE A 150 5.04 1.21 1.14
N ILE A 151 4.52 1.65 0.00
CA ILE A 151 3.90 2.95 -0.17
C ILE A 151 2.65 2.78 -1.04
N GLY A 152 1.51 3.17 -0.48
CA GLY A 152 0.22 3.14 -1.15
C GLY A 152 -0.37 4.55 -1.24
N TYR A 153 -0.75 4.96 -2.44
CA TYR A 153 -1.47 6.19 -2.72
C TYR A 153 -2.95 5.86 -2.94
N SER A 154 -3.84 6.63 -2.33
CA SER A 154 -5.27 6.42 -2.47
C SER A 154 -6.04 7.73 -2.42
N ARG A 155 -7.08 7.79 -3.25
CA ARG A 155 -8.13 8.80 -3.22
C ARG A 155 -8.88 8.79 -1.90
N ARG A 156 -9.06 7.60 -1.31
CA ARG A 156 -9.89 7.40 -0.11
C ARG A 156 -9.12 6.57 0.90
N LEU A 157 -8.71 7.21 2.01
CA LEU A 157 -7.91 6.56 3.05
C LEU A 157 -8.52 5.22 3.54
N TRP A 158 -9.85 5.17 3.66
CA TRP A 158 -10.56 3.98 4.13
C TRP A 158 -10.30 2.72 3.29
N VAL A 159 -9.95 2.86 2.01
CA VAL A 159 -9.63 1.72 1.13
C VAL A 159 -8.37 1.01 1.64
N VAL A 160 -7.30 1.77 1.90
CA VAL A 160 -6.05 1.23 2.46
C VAL A 160 -6.27 0.71 3.88
N GLU A 161 -7.05 1.43 4.69
CA GLU A 161 -7.38 0.97 6.05
C GLU A 161 -8.15 -0.36 6.04
N LYS A 162 -9.06 -0.55 5.07
CA LYS A 162 -9.81 -1.80 4.91
C LYS A 162 -8.90 -2.95 4.47
N MET A 163 -7.98 -2.70 3.53
CA MET A 163 -6.94 -3.66 3.14
C MET A 163 -6.11 -4.07 4.37
N LEU A 164 -5.63 -3.11 5.15
CA LEU A 164 -4.86 -3.38 6.38
C LEU A 164 -5.68 -4.11 7.45
N GLU A 165 -6.95 -3.76 7.63
CA GLU A 165 -7.84 -4.47 8.56
C GLU A 165 -7.94 -5.95 8.18
N ARG A 166 -8.23 -6.23 6.90
CA ARG A 166 -8.30 -7.60 6.36
C ARG A 166 -6.98 -8.34 6.49
N MET A 167 -5.85 -7.66 6.21
CA MET A 167 -4.54 -8.27 6.34
C MET A 167 -4.19 -8.64 7.78
N PHE A 168 -4.37 -7.72 8.73
CA PHE A 168 -3.90 -7.92 10.11
C PHE A 168 -4.90 -8.66 11.00
N ARG A 169 -6.21 -8.51 10.77
CA ARG A 169 -7.26 -9.21 11.55
C ARG A 169 -7.75 -10.48 10.87
N GLY A 170 -7.67 -10.52 9.54
CA GLY A 170 -8.24 -11.58 8.72
C GLY A 170 -9.68 -11.33 8.31
N GLU A 171 -10.06 -11.88 7.17
CA GLU A 171 -11.43 -11.99 6.72
C GLU A 171 -11.64 -13.41 6.15
N PRO A 172 -12.29 -14.32 6.91
CA PRO A 172 -12.97 -14.10 8.19
C PRO A 172 -11.99 -13.87 9.35
N GLU A 173 -12.47 -13.26 10.43
CA GLU A 173 -11.65 -12.90 11.60
C GLU A 173 -10.83 -14.10 12.11
N GLY A 174 -9.54 -13.85 12.36
CA GLY A 174 -8.57 -14.87 12.77
C GLY A 174 -7.84 -15.58 11.61
N LYS A 175 -8.23 -15.33 10.34
CA LYS A 175 -7.51 -15.78 9.15
C LYS A 175 -6.77 -14.62 8.50
N HIS A 176 -5.78 -14.11 9.21
CA HIS A 176 -4.95 -12.99 8.76
C HIS A 176 -4.17 -13.35 7.48
N ASP A 177 -3.60 -12.33 6.86
CA ASP A 177 -2.75 -12.49 5.69
C ASP A 177 -1.45 -13.20 6.04
N ARG A 178 -1.26 -14.37 5.46
CA ARG A 178 -0.10 -15.23 5.71
C ARG A 178 1.22 -14.58 5.26
N ILE A 179 1.22 -13.54 4.42
CA ILE A 179 2.44 -12.79 4.11
C ILE A 179 3.07 -12.18 5.37
N LEU A 180 2.24 -11.84 6.37
CA LEU A 180 2.66 -11.23 7.63
C LEU A 180 3.40 -12.21 8.55
N ASP A 181 3.29 -13.52 8.31
CA ASP A 181 4.11 -14.51 9.01
C ASP A 181 5.60 -14.38 8.65
N TYR A 182 5.87 -13.81 7.47
CA TYR A 182 7.21 -13.66 6.91
C TYR A 182 7.63 -12.19 6.76
N SER A 183 6.71 -11.25 7.03
CA SER A 183 6.90 -9.82 6.81
C SER A 183 6.42 -9.03 8.02
N ARG A 184 7.35 -8.46 8.79
CA ARG A 184 7.03 -7.67 9.98
C ARG A 184 7.09 -6.18 9.70
N ALA A 185 5.96 -5.48 9.87
CA ALA A 185 5.93 -4.02 9.85
C ALA A 185 6.71 -3.45 11.05
N VAL A 186 7.69 -2.59 10.79
CA VAL A 186 8.45 -1.84 11.81
C VAL A 186 8.12 -0.35 11.85
N THR A 187 7.41 0.14 10.84
CA THR A 187 6.82 1.49 10.82
C THR A 187 5.39 1.44 10.25
N GLY A 188 4.62 2.48 10.53
CA GLY A 188 3.31 2.71 9.92
C GLY A 188 2.94 4.19 10.06
N THR A 189 2.74 4.87 8.94
CA THR A 189 2.45 6.31 8.95
C THR A 189 1.55 6.68 7.77
N THR A 190 0.59 7.56 8.03
CA THR A 190 -0.29 8.13 7.02
C THR A 190 0.06 9.60 6.82
N PHE A 191 0.15 10.02 5.58
CA PHE A 191 0.34 11.40 5.14
C PHE A 191 -0.81 11.81 4.22
N PHE A 192 -1.03 13.11 4.11
CA PHE A 192 -1.82 13.68 3.03
C PHE A 192 -0.88 14.50 2.14
N ALA A 193 -0.83 14.17 0.85
CA ALA A 193 -0.16 14.96 -0.16
C ALA A 193 -1.17 15.94 -0.78
N PRO A 194 -1.10 17.24 -0.45
CA PRO A 194 -2.04 18.22 -0.95
C PRO A 194 -1.88 18.46 -2.46
N ALA A 195 -2.93 18.99 -3.09
CA ALA A 195 -2.82 19.52 -4.44
C ALA A 195 -1.76 20.64 -4.49
N ARG A 196 -1.11 20.80 -5.66
CA ARG A 196 -0.02 21.77 -5.81
C ARG A 196 -0.38 23.18 -5.36
N GLY A 197 -1.56 23.68 -5.77
CA GLY A 197 -2.00 25.03 -5.42
C GLY A 197 -2.17 25.23 -3.91
N LEU A 198 -2.61 24.18 -3.19
CA LEU A 198 -2.66 24.23 -1.74
C LEU A 198 -1.25 24.22 -1.14
N LEU A 199 -0.36 23.35 -1.62
CA LEU A 199 1.03 23.29 -1.14
C LEU A 199 1.76 24.62 -1.32
N GLU A 200 1.55 25.30 -2.45
CA GLU A 200 2.14 26.61 -2.74
C GLU A 200 1.65 27.70 -1.78
N GLY A 201 0.40 27.63 -1.31
CA GLY A 201 -0.16 28.57 -0.34
C GLY A 201 0.12 28.21 1.13
N LEU A 202 0.70 27.05 1.44
CA LEU A 202 1.03 26.68 2.81
C LEU A 202 2.17 27.56 3.33
N GLY A 203 1.88 28.38 4.34
CA GLY A 203 2.86 29.27 4.98
C GLY A 203 2.74 30.73 4.56
N ASP A 204 1.88 31.03 3.58
CA ASP A 204 1.41 32.39 3.36
C ASP A 204 0.58 32.81 4.58
N ARG A 205 0.99 33.90 5.23
CA ARG A 205 0.19 34.48 6.33
C ARG A 205 -0.99 35.20 5.71
N ASP A 206 -2.20 34.90 6.18
CA ASP A 206 -3.35 35.79 6.00
C ASP A 206 -3.00 37.14 6.67
N ASP A 207 -2.57 38.12 5.86
CA ASP A 207 -2.45 39.53 6.26
C ASP A 207 -3.84 40.21 6.24
#